data_AF-A0A2V4NC45-F1
#
_entry.id   AF-A0A2V4NC45-F1
#
_cell.length_a   1.000
_cell.length_b   1.000
_cell.length_c   1.000
_cell.angle_alpha   90.00
_cell.angle_beta   90.00
_cell.angle_gamma   90.00
#
_symmetry.space_group_name_H-M   'P 1'
#
loop_
_entity.id
_entity.type
_entity.pdbx_description
1 polymer ?
#
loop_
_entity_poly.entity_id
_entity_poly.type
_entity_poly.pdbx_seq_one_letter_code
_entity_poly.pdbx_strand_id
1 'polypeptide(L)'
;MAAAQSALEAVRAAAARATAALGATMAAVSVWDRESGRLRVLVNHGELAAGEEEVPEDESYPVADFPEIVTYLDEHWSTGRLPRAWVQTAEELVPHAATAHPGAGPFCQQRAAGLRRRGRSCCLVAPIVLHGQAWGELYLARGAGLPVFTEADAQYATLLAAQISAGLAQTERLADLRRLAFTDPLTGLANRRAVDARLEAALAAHNRDNTVVSLVVCDVNGLKRINDQHGHEMGDRLLERFANQLSMAGAKLPGSLAARLGGDEFCLLAEGQKADEVVAVAEELCAKALQLAHGEGVACGVASTGDAIGPVSTPDRLFRLADAAQYRAKAARAAHPVVAGRSHGPGLAPDPTVLLADAADPHHRADGRAPRPGSGVRLPHADRRRFRGAAHSADPGQLLSVVLAALDQEHGPRLHHPADTLGRLAAVAETAARLLDAVAWWISYVPPGSRLMHTARHAVYRMTSGPALRGEELSPAAARRLESQRARIEAPDAVFDLEHYPLTRRAVRGGSFALRTGAVGNDPAEEAVLMVGGYRGMVAAGGVNPAGGWLVELFADEATLPLGQVAPALRALVAVALAGPASPPPS
;
A
#
# COMPACT_ATOMS: atom_id res chain seq x y z
N MET A 1 1.59 2.59 10.18
CA MET A 1 1.67 2.88 8.73
C MET A 1 0.36 2.65 7.98
N ALA A 2 -0.35 1.53 8.18
CA ALA A 2 -1.59 1.21 7.44
C ALA A 2 -2.77 2.20 7.62
N ALA A 3 -2.73 3.09 8.62
CA ALA A 3 -3.74 4.12 8.89
C ALA A 3 -3.36 5.52 8.37
N ALA A 4 -2.16 5.71 7.80
CA ALA A 4 -1.71 7.00 7.31
C ALA A 4 -2.49 7.40 6.05
N GLN A 5 -2.98 8.64 6.01
CA GLN A 5 -3.75 9.19 4.89
C GLN A 5 -2.84 9.85 3.85
N SER A 6 -1.57 10.13 4.20
CA SER A 6 -0.55 10.66 3.31
C SER A 6 0.81 9.95 3.45
N ALA A 7 1.66 10.07 2.42
CA ALA A 7 3.03 9.53 2.46
C ALA A 7 3.86 10.16 3.60
N LEU A 8 3.65 11.44 3.90
CA LEU A 8 4.35 12.16 4.97
C LEU A 8 3.96 11.62 6.36
N GLU A 9 2.67 11.34 6.59
CA GLU A 9 2.21 10.70 7.83
C GLU A 9 2.78 9.28 7.99
N ALA A 10 2.85 8.53 6.88
CA ALA A 10 3.42 7.19 6.89
C ALA A 10 4.91 7.22 7.27
N VAL A 11 5.66 8.16 6.70
CA VAL A 11 7.08 8.39 6.98
C VAL A 11 7.30 8.86 8.42
N ARG A 12 6.49 9.82 8.91
CA ARG A 12 6.57 10.31 10.30
C ARG A 12 6.30 9.19 11.31
N ALA A 13 5.27 8.38 11.09
CA ALA A 13 4.96 7.24 11.95
C ALA A 13 6.07 6.19 11.94
N ALA A 14 6.73 6.00 10.80
CA ALA A 14 7.86 5.08 10.69
C ALA A 14 9.10 5.58 11.44
N ALA A 15 9.41 6.88 11.33
CA ALA A 15 10.50 7.50 12.09
C ALA A 15 10.29 7.34 13.60
N ALA A 16 9.09 7.64 14.10
CA ALA A 16 8.75 7.47 15.52
C ALA A 16 8.89 6.03 16.01
N ARG A 17 8.40 5.08 15.22
CA ARG A 17 8.51 3.64 15.54
C ARG A 17 9.97 3.17 15.53
N ALA A 18 10.77 3.65 14.57
CA ALA A 18 12.19 3.33 14.48
C ALA A 18 12.96 3.84 15.70
N THR A 19 12.69 5.08 16.13
CA THR A 19 13.30 5.67 17.34
C THR A 19 13.02 4.82 18.57
N ALA A 20 11.75 4.46 18.80
CA ALA A 20 11.35 3.66 19.95
C ALA A 20 11.93 2.23 19.91
N ALA A 21 11.84 1.55 18.77
CA ALA A 21 12.24 0.16 18.64
C ALA A 21 13.76 -0.05 18.74
N LEU A 22 14.55 0.93 18.27
CA LEU A 22 16.01 0.85 18.27
C LEU A 22 16.67 1.67 19.39
N GLY A 23 15.89 2.24 20.31
CA GLY A 23 16.44 3.10 21.37
C GLY A 23 17.33 4.21 20.82
N ALA A 24 16.93 4.80 19.69
CA ALA A 24 17.60 5.97 19.14
C ALA A 24 17.11 7.22 19.89
N THR A 25 17.93 8.26 19.98
CA THR A 25 17.47 9.56 20.48
C THR A 25 16.82 10.36 19.37
N MET A 26 17.17 10.09 18.11
CA MET A 26 16.65 10.78 16.94
C MET A 26 16.56 9.84 15.73
N ALA A 27 15.53 10.05 14.92
CA ALA A 27 15.38 9.46 13.60
C ALA A 27 15.15 10.55 12.55
N ALA A 28 15.64 10.33 11.34
CA ALA A 28 15.27 11.12 10.17
C ALA A 28 14.93 10.20 8.99
N VAL A 29 13.99 10.62 8.16
CA VAL A 29 13.73 9.97 6.88
C VAL A 29 13.91 11.00 5.78
N SER A 30 14.73 10.66 4.80
CA SER A 30 15.13 11.56 3.72
C SER A 30 14.90 10.90 2.37
N VAL A 31 14.57 11.69 1.36
CA VAL A 31 14.37 11.27 -0.02
C VAL A 31 15.51 11.79 -0.89
N TRP A 32 15.94 10.99 -1.85
CA TRP A 32 16.91 11.43 -2.84
C TRP A 32 16.21 12.21 -3.95
N ASP A 33 16.52 13.51 -4.04
CA ASP A 33 16.26 14.32 -5.21
C ASP A 33 17.38 14.09 -6.24
N ARG A 34 17.06 13.32 -7.28
CA ARG A 34 17.99 12.96 -8.34
C ARG A 34 18.33 14.13 -9.26
N GLU A 35 17.43 15.11 -9.39
CA GLU A 35 17.64 16.27 -10.27
C GLU A 35 18.72 17.19 -9.69
N SER A 36 18.65 17.46 -8.38
CA SER A 36 19.64 18.28 -7.68
C SER A 36 20.84 17.48 -7.15
N GLY A 37 20.76 16.15 -7.10
CA GLY A 37 21.80 15.29 -6.52
C GLY A 37 21.88 15.40 -4.99
N ARG A 38 20.75 15.72 -4.34
CA ARG A 38 20.69 16.02 -2.90
C ARG A 38 19.75 15.07 -2.18
N LEU A 39 20.12 14.72 -0.95
CA LEU A 39 19.26 14.02 -0.01
C LEU A 39 18.45 15.06 0.77
N ARG A 40 17.15 15.16 0.51
CA ARG A 40 16.23 16.10 1.17
C ARG A 40 15.54 15.43 2.34
N VAL A 41 15.62 16.03 3.53
CA VAL A 41 14.97 15.49 4.73
C VAL A 41 13.47 15.72 4.64
N LEU A 42 12.67 14.68 4.88
CA LEU A 42 11.21 14.78 4.92
C LEU A 42 10.71 14.98 6.34
N VAL A 43 11.30 14.25 7.28
CA VAL A 43 10.91 14.27 8.69
C VAL A 43 12.14 14.05 9.55
N ASN A 44 12.29 14.86 10.60
CA ASN A 44 13.10 14.55 11.78
C ASN A 44 12.19 14.24 12.96
N HIS A 45 12.54 13.27 13.79
CA HIS A 45 11.75 12.88 14.96
C HIS A 45 12.64 12.54 16.16
N GLY A 46 12.31 13.04 17.34
CA GLY A 46 13.02 12.80 18.60
C GLY A 46 13.75 14.04 19.11
N GLU A 47 14.94 13.85 19.67
CA GLU A 47 15.79 14.91 20.21
C GLU A 47 16.47 15.70 19.07
N LEU A 48 15.86 16.83 18.71
CA LEU A 48 16.33 17.73 17.65
C LEU A 48 17.45 18.65 18.16
N ALA A 49 18.51 18.79 17.37
CA ALA A 49 19.58 19.75 17.63
C ALA A 49 19.15 21.19 17.27
N ALA A 50 19.93 22.19 17.70
CA ALA A 50 19.66 23.57 17.35
C ALA A 50 19.65 23.78 15.83
N GLY A 51 18.52 24.28 15.30
CA GLY A 51 18.29 24.49 13.86
C GLY A 51 17.70 23.29 13.12
N GLU A 52 17.40 22.17 13.79
CA GLU A 52 16.63 21.07 13.21
C GLU A 52 15.13 21.26 13.48
N GLU A 53 14.32 21.05 12.44
CA GLU A 53 12.85 21.13 12.50
C GLU A 53 12.24 19.74 12.26
N GLU A 54 11.05 19.48 12.80
CA GLU A 54 10.39 18.18 12.64
C GLU A 54 10.02 17.89 11.18
N VAL A 55 9.59 18.91 10.44
CA VAL A 55 9.31 18.85 8.99
C VAL A 55 10.00 20.04 8.34
N PRO A 56 11.28 19.92 7.98
CA PRO A 56 12.04 21.03 7.44
C PRO A 56 11.62 21.35 6.01
N GLU A 57 11.52 22.64 5.66
CA GLU A 57 11.23 23.07 4.28
C GLU A 57 12.48 22.91 3.37
N ASP A 58 13.66 23.29 3.87
CA ASP A 58 14.88 23.42 3.06
C ASP A 58 16.08 22.56 3.52
N GLU A 59 15.88 21.62 4.46
CA GLU A 59 16.98 20.76 4.92
C GLU A 59 17.36 19.71 3.87
N SER A 60 18.53 19.89 3.25
CA SER A 60 19.06 18.97 2.25
C SER A 60 20.58 18.88 2.27
N TYR A 61 21.10 17.72 1.88
CA TYR A 61 22.54 17.44 1.89
C TYR A 61 23.03 16.94 0.54
N PRO A 62 24.21 17.36 0.04
CA PRO A 62 24.78 16.79 -1.17
C PRO A 62 25.07 15.29 -0.96
N VAL A 63 24.58 14.42 -1.85
CA VAL A 63 24.85 12.97 -1.75
C VAL A 63 26.36 12.68 -1.92
N ALA A 64 27.07 13.52 -2.67
CA ALA A 64 28.51 13.44 -2.87
C ALA A 64 29.34 13.58 -1.57
N ASP A 65 28.81 14.23 -0.54
CA ASP A 65 29.49 14.34 0.77
C ASP A 65 29.44 13.03 1.58
N PHE A 66 28.70 12.03 1.09
CA PHE A 66 28.48 10.74 1.72
C PHE A 66 28.68 9.62 0.68
N PRO A 67 29.92 9.37 0.24
CA PRO A 67 30.24 8.39 -0.80
C PRO A 67 29.82 6.95 -0.45
N GLU A 68 29.64 6.65 0.84
CA GLU A 68 29.03 5.41 1.31
C GLU A 68 27.59 5.24 0.79
N ILE A 69 26.82 6.32 0.67
CA ILE A 69 25.48 6.28 0.07
C ILE A 69 25.63 5.95 -1.43
N VAL A 70 26.51 6.66 -2.15
CA VAL A 70 26.76 6.51 -3.60
C VAL A 70 27.17 5.08 -3.98
N THR A 71 28.00 4.42 -3.18
CA THR A 71 28.48 3.06 -3.47
C THR A 71 27.33 2.02 -3.46
N TYR A 72 26.26 2.27 -2.69
CA TYR A 72 25.05 1.45 -2.68
C TYR A 72 24.00 1.87 -3.74
N LEU A 73 24.17 3.03 -4.39
CA LEU A 73 23.26 3.57 -5.40
C LEU A 73 23.52 3.01 -6.82
N ASP A 74 24.76 2.59 -7.11
CA ASP A 74 25.15 2.03 -8.42
C ASP A 74 24.79 0.55 -8.60
N GLU A 75 24.49 -0.17 -7.51
CA GLU A 75 24.05 -1.57 -7.59
C GLU A 75 22.61 -1.64 -8.12
N HIS A 76 22.43 -2.15 -9.34
CA HIS A 76 21.14 -2.63 -9.81
C HIS A 76 20.76 -3.84 -8.94
N TRP A 77 19.84 -3.66 -7.98
CA TRP A 77 19.35 -4.67 -7.04
C TRP A 77 18.55 -5.78 -7.75
N SER A 78 19.25 -6.56 -8.57
CA SER A 78 18.74 -7.66 -9.39
C SER A 78 18.81 -9.02 -8.68
N THR A 79 19.39 -9.07 -7.48
CA THR A 79 19.72 -10.33 -6.77
C THR A 79 18.87 -10.63 -5.53
N GLY A 80 17.78 -9.90 -5.27
CA GLY A 80 16.87 -10.19 -4.15
C GLY A 80 17.47 -10.08 -2.73
N ARG A 81 18.61 -9.38 -2.57
CA ARG A 81 19.20 -9.04 -1.27
C ARG A 81 18.76 -7.63 -0.88
N LEU A 82 18.27 -7.46 0.36
CA LEU A 82 17.98 -6.13 0.91
C LEU A 82 19.29 -5.34 1.10
N PRO A 83 19.28 -4.01 0.88
CA PRO A 83 20.43 -3.16 1.16
C PRO A 83 20.75 -3.21 2.66
N ARG A 84 22.00 -3.51 3.00
CA ARG A 84 22.37 -3.67 4.40
C ARG A 84 22.56 -2.30 5.04
N ALA A 85 21.85 -2.02 6.13
CA ALA A 85 22.12 -0.86 6.94
C ALA A 85 23.54 -0.94 7.55
N TRP A 86 24.11 0.21 7.88
CA TRP A 86 25.43 0.28 8.50
C TRP A 86 25.44 1.23 9.69
N VAL A 87 26.44 1.06 10.55
CA VAL A 87 26.66 1.90 11.73
C VAL A 87 27.92 2.74 11.54
N GLN A 88 27.87 3.99 12.00
CA GLN A 88 29.02 4.88 12.06
C GLN A 88 29.09 5.61 13.40
N THR A 89 30.29 5.69 13.96
CA THR A 89 30.58 6.44 15.19
C THR A 89 31.12 7.83 14.90
N ALA A 90 30.96 8.74 15.86
CA ALA A 90 31.53 10.08 15.81
C ALA A 90 33.06 10.06 15.96
N GLU A 91 33.61 9.02 16.58
CA GLU A 91 35.05 8.80 16.71
C GLU A 91 35.49 7.63 15.83
N GLU A 92 36.68 7.74 15.24
CA GLU A 92 37.28 6.64 14.48
C GLU A 92 37.73 5.56 15.46
N LEU A 93 37.03 4.43 15.48
CA LEU A 93 37.45 3.27 16.25
C LEU A 93 38.64 2.63 15.53
N VAL A 94 39.84 2.71 16.10
CA VAL A 94 41.02 2.01 15.57
C VAL A 94 40.68 0.51 15.47
N PRO A 95 40.81 -0.12 14.29
CA PRO A 95 40.44 -1.52 14.14
C PRO A 95 41.44 -2.39 14.91
N HIS A 96 41.08 -2.79 16.13
CA HIS A 96 41.70 -3.94 16.76
C HIS A 96 40.96 -5.18 16.24
N ALA A 97 41.69 -6.24 15.86
CA ALA A 97 41.12 -7.47 15.30
C ALA A 97 40.06 -8.15 16.21
N ALA A 98 39.96 -7.75 17.48
CA ALA A 98 38.97 -8.20 18.46
C ALA A 98 37.75 -7.25 18.64
N THR A 99 37.80 -6.01 18.14
CA THR A 99 36.75 -4.98 18.32
C THR A 99 36.17 -4.45 17.01
N ALA A 100 36.62 -4.96 15.85
CA ALA A 100 36.03 -4.62 14.56
C ALA A 100 34.54 -5.01 14.55
N HIS A 101 33.65 -4.02 14.58
CA HIS A 101 32.22 -4.24 14.53
C HIS A 101 31.87 -4.89 13.18
N PRO A 102 31.36 -6.13 13.15
CA PRO A 102 30.96 -6.78 11.91
C PRO A 102 29.69 -6.09 11.40
N GLY A 103 29.85 -5.03 10.59
CA GLY A 103 28.79 -4.10 10.17
C GLY A 103 29.25 -2.64 9.95
N ALA A 104 30.50 -2.31 10.28
CA ALA A 104 31.07 -0.99 10.02
C ALA A 104 31.18 -0.71 8.50
N GLY A 105 30.47 0.32 8.03
CA GLY A 105 30.67 0.88 6.69
C GLY A 105 31.99 1.68 6.60
N PRO A 106 32.37 2.17 5.40
CA PRO A 106 33.52 3.06 5.27
C PRO A 106 33.34 4.30 6.16
N PHE A 107 34.39 4.68 6.89
CA PHE A 107 34.34 5.82 7.82
C PHE A 107 34.25 7.14 7.04
N CYS A 108 33.14 7.85 7.16
CA CYS A 108 32.92 9.15 6.52
C CYS A 108 33.27 10.31 7.46
N GLN A 109 34.33 11.06 7.16
CA GLN A 109 34.79 12.16 8.02
C GLN A 109 33.74 13.28 8.17
N GLN A 110 33.02 13.60 7.10
CA GLN A 110 31.96 14.60 7.06
C GLN A 110 30.82 14.21 8.00
N ARG A 111 30.39 12.94 7.97
CA ARG A 111 29.34 12.41 8.85
C ARG A 111 29.79 12.40 10.31
N ALA A 112 31.02 11.98 10.60
CA ALA A 112 31.58 12.04 11.95
C ALA A 112 31.61 13.47 12.50
N ALA A 113 32.03 14.45 11.69
CA ALA A 113 31.98 15.86 12.06
C ALA A 113 30.53 16.36 12.29
N GLY A 114 29.58 15.90 11.47
CA GLY A 114 28.15 16.20 11.62
C GLY A 114 27.56 15.64 12.91
N LEU A 115 27.93 14.43 13.32
CA LEU A 115 27.53 13.83 14.59
C LEU A 115 28.01 14.66 15.77
N ARG A 116 29.30 15.04 15.79
CA ARG A 116 29.90 15.85 16.87
C ARG A 116 29.20 17.20 17.02
N ARG A 117 28.97 17.92 15.91
CA ARG A 117 28.29 19.23 15.94
C ARG A 117 26.87 19.15 16.52
N ARG A 118 26.21 18.00 16.38
CA ARG A 118 24.85 17.75 16.87
C ARG A 118 24.79 17.03 18.21
N GLY A 119 25.92 16.84 18.89
CA GLY A 119 25.98 16.15 20.19
C GLY A 119 25.67 14.65 20.12
N ARG A 120 25.86 14.02 18.96
CA ARG A 120 25.58 12.59 18.73
C ARG A 120 26.86 11.76 18.78
N SER A 121 26.79 10.57 19.36
CA SER A 121 27.93 9.66 19.50
C SER A 121 28.05 8.65 18.36
N CYS A 122 26.92 8.23 17.79
CA CYS A 122 26.86 7.33 16.64
C CYS A 122 25.55 7.49 15.87
N CYS A 123 25.55 6.98 14.65
CA CYS A 123 24.35 6.81 13.83
C CYS A 123 24.30 5.44 13.15
N LEU A 124 23.09 5.08 12.76
CA LEU A 124 22.77 3.96 11.91
C LEU A 124 22.05 4.51 10.67
N VAL A 125 22.46 4.07 9.49
CA VAL A 125 21.84 4.46 8.22
C VAL A 125 21.33 3.23 7.49
N ALA A 126 20.05 3.23 7.13
CA ALA A 126 19.37 2.14 6.42
C ALA A 126 18.76 2.65 5.11
N PRO A 127 19.23 2.17 3.93
CA PRO A 127 18.69 2.60 2.64
C PRO A 127 17.24 2.16 2.44
N ILE A 128 16.41 3.08 1.93
CA ILE A 128 15.05 2.80 1.48
C ILE A 128 15.09 2.63 -0.03
N VAL A 129 14.72 1.45 -0.52
CA VAL A 129 14.71 1.10 -1.94
C VAL A 129 13.28 0.92 -2.41
N LEU A 130 12.90 1.61 -3.48
CA LEU A 130 11.58 1.55 -4.11
C LEU A 130 11.76 1.14 -5.57
N HIS A 131 10.99 0.15 -6.05
CA HIS A 131 11.09 -0.38 -7.43
C HIS A 131 12.50 -0.83 -7.84
N GLY A 132 13.27 -1.38 -6.90
CA GLY A 132 14.65 -1.83 -7.15
C GLY A 132 15.67 -0.70 -7.29
N GLN A 133 15.26 0.55 -7.04
CA GLN A 133 16.13 1.72 -7.03
C GLN A 133 16.14 2.37 -5.65
N ALA A 134 17.26 2.92 -5.23
CA ALA A 134 17.29 3.70 -4.01
C ALA A 134 16.40 4.94 -4.14
N TRP A 135 15.54 5.09 -3.14
CA TRP A 135 14.57 6.17 -3.01
C TRP A 135 15.02 7.18 -1.95
N GLY A 136 15.66 6.71 -0.88
CA GLY A 136 16.05 7.55 0.24
C GLY A 136 16.74 6.77 1.35
N GLU A 137 16.76 7.32 2.56
CA GLU A 137 17.34 6.66 3.74
C GLU A 137 16.50 6.87 5.01
N LEU A 138 16.56 5.88 5.89
CA LEU A 138 16.23 6.00 7.30
C LEU A 138 17.54 6.20 8.06
N TYR A 139 17.66 7.33 8.74
CA TYR A 139 18.78 7.70 9.59
C TYR A 139 18.35 7.61 11.05
N LEU A 140 19.18 7.04 11.91
CA LEU A 140 18.98 6.96 13.35
C LEU A 140 20.23 7.41 14.07
N ALA A 141 20.10 8.11 15.18
CA ALA A 141 21.23 8.55 15.99
C ALA A 141 21.01 8.31 17.48
N ARG A 142 22.11 8.14 18.21
CA ARG A 142 22.15 8.14 19.68
C ARG A 142 23.04 9.26 20.20
N GLY A 143 22.63 9.86 21.30
CA GLY A 143 23.38 10.87 22.03
C GLY A 143 24.64 10.31 22.72
N ALA A 144 25.42 11.20 23.32
CA ALA A 144 26.55 10.81 24.16
C ALA A 144 26.10 10.01 25.40
N GLY A 145 26.87 8.99 25.79
CA GLY A 145 26.58 8.14 26.96
C GLY A 145 25.68 6.92 26.69
N LEU A 146 25.10 6.81 25.49
CA LEU A 146 24.37 5.62 25.05
C LEU A 146 25.28 4.63 24.30
N PRO A 147 24.98 3.32 24.35
CA PRO A 147 25.76 2.32 23.63
C PRO A 147 25.68 2.52 22.11
N VAL A 148 26.77 2.18 21.41
CA VAL A 148 26.83 2.19 19.94
C VAL A 148 25.82 1.19 19.37
N PHE A 149 25.22 1.51 18.22
CA PHE A 149 24.36 0.56 17.52
C PHE A 149 25.09 -0.73 17.16
N THR A 150 24.42 -1.85 17.36
CA THR A 150 24.95 -3.18 17.10
C THR A 150 24.64 -3.66 15.68
N GLU A 151 25.22 -4.79 15.28
CA GLU A 151 24.85 -5.44 14.02
C GLU A 151 23.39 -5.94 14.02
N ALA A 152 22.84 -6.29 15.18
CA ALA A 152 21.42 -6.62 15.30
C ALA A 152 20.55 -5.40 15.05
N ASP A 153 20.98 -4.22 15.53
CA ASP A 153 20.29 -2.95 15.27
C ASP A 153 20.29 -2.62 13.77
N ALA A 154 21.45 -2.77 13.09
CA ALA A 154 21.57 -2.55 11.64
C ALA A 154 20.64 -3.50 10.85
N GLN A 155 20.59 -4.77 11.23
CA GLN A 155 19.68 -5.72 10.61
C GLN A 155 18.22 -5.35 10.84
N TYR A 156 17.87 -4.92 12.05
CA TYR A 156 16.50 -4.50 12.35
C TYR A 156 16.10 -3.24 11.57
N ALA A 157 16.99 -2.26 11.49
CA ALA A 157 16.77 -1.04 10.70
C ALA A 157 16.65 -1.30 9.20
N THR A 158 17.37 -2.28 8.66
CA THR A 158 17.20 -2.75 7.26
C THR A 158 15.75 -3.19 7.00
N LEU A 159 15.11 -3.81 7.99
CA LEU A 159 13.72 -4.28 7.89
C LEU A 159 12.73 -3.14 8.04
N LEU A 160 13.01 -2.19 8.93
CA LEU A 160 12.23 -0.97 9.01
C LEU A 160 12.28 -0.20 7.68
N ALA A 161 13.45 -0.09 7.04
CA ALA A 161 13.57 0.55 5.74
C ALA A 161 12.80 -0.21 4.64
N ALA A 162 12.81 -1.56 4.66
CA ALA A 162 11.99 -2.38 3.78
C ALA A 162 10.48 -2.19 4.04
N GLN A 163 10.07 -2.06 5.32
CA GLN A 163 8.69 -1.78 5.70
C GLN A 163 8.25 -0.39 5.23
N ILE A 164 9.12 0.61 5.37
CA ILE A 164 8.89 1.97 4.86
C ILE A 164 8.69 1.93 3.35
N SER A 165 9.58 1.24 2.63
CA SER A 165 9.46 1.03 1.18
C SER A 165 8.13 0.39 0.79
N ALA A 166 7.72 -0.70 1.45
CA ALA A 166 6.45 -1.36 1.17
C ALA A 166 5.25 -0.44 1.43
N GLY A 167 5.29 0.36 2.51
CA GLY A 167 4.26 1.36 2.81
C GLY A 167 4.18 2.48 1.77
N LEU A 168 5.33 2.96 1.29
CA LEU A 168 5.42 3.94 0.21
C LEU A 168 4.87 3.37 -1.10
N ALA A 169 5.30 2.17 -1.50
CA ALA A 169 4.82 1.48 -2.70
C ALA A 169 3.31 1.24 -2.67
N GLN A 170 2.75 0.87 -1.51
CA GLN A 170 1.32 0.69 -1.35
C GLN A 170 0.57 2.02 -1.48
N THR A 171 1.13 3.11 -0.94
CA THR A 171 0.54 4.45 -1.05
C THR A 171 0.57 4.93 -2.51
N GLU A 172 1.68 4.73 -3.23
CA GLU A 172 1.77 4.99 -4.68
C GLU A 172 0.75 4.18 -5.46
N ARG A 173 0.68 2.87 -5.21
CA ARG A 173 -0.25 1.97 -5.91
C ARG A 173 -1.70 2.33 -5.62
N LEU A 174 -2.04 2.70 -4.39
CA LEU A 174 -3.38 3.18 -4.04
C LEU A 174 -3.69 4.53 -4.69
N ALA A 175 -2.72 5.45 -4.74
CA ALA A 175 -2.88 6.73 -5.42
C ALA A 175 -3.07 6.54 -6.93
N ASP A 176 -2.29 5.66 -7.55
CA ASP A 176 -2.41 5.31 -8.97
C ASP A 176 -3.69 4.56 -9.27
N LEU A 177 -4.09 3.59 -8.44
CA LEU A 177 -5.38 2.91 -8.59
C LEU A 177 -6.55 3.88 -8.43
N ARG A 178 -6.47 4.83 -7.49
CA ARG A 178 -7.48 5.89 -7.33
C ARG A 178 -7.51 6.78 -8.56
N ARG A 179 -6.36 7.23 -9.07
CA ARG A 179 -6.25 8.02 -10.30
C ARG A 179 -6.83 7.27 -11.50
N LEU A 180 -6.45 6.00 -11.70
CA LEU A 180 -6.97 5.15 -12.78
C LEU A 180 -8.46 4.85 -12.63
N ALA A 181 -8.99 4.76 -11.40
CA ALA A 181 -10.39 4.44 -11.15
C ALA A 181 -11.30 5.67 -11.22
N PHE A 182 -10.81 6.87 -10.88
CA PHE A 182 -11.62 8.07 -10.66
C PHE A 182 -11.24 9.28 -11.51
N THR A 183 -10.21 9.19 -12.36
CA THR A 183 -9.79 10.27 -13.28
C THR A 183 -10.02 9.85 -14.73
N ASP A 184 -10.39 10.80 -15.58
CA ASP A 184 -10.44 10.65 -17.03
C ASP A 184 -9.03 10.81 -17.63
N PRO A 185 -8.50 9.82 -18.37
CA PRO A 185 -7.11 9.84 -18.82
C PRO A 185 -6.82 10.88 -19.90
N LEU A 186 -7.83 11.35 -20.64
CA LEU A 186 -7.65 12.38 -21.67
C LEU A 186 -7.58 13.77 -21.04
N THR A 187 -8.52 14.08 -20.15
CA THR A 187 -8.72 15.44 -19.65
C THR A 187 -8.08 15.72 -18.30
N GLY A 188 -7.69 14.67 -17.56
CA GLY A 188 -7.17 14.80 -16.18
C GLY A 188 -8.22 15.17 -15.14
N LEU A 189 -9.48 15.40 -15.54
CA LEU A 189 -10.60 15.66 -14.64
C LEU A 189 -11.07 14.38 -13.95
N ALA A 190 -11.94 14.53 -12.95
CA ALA A 190 -12.62 13.38 -12.38
C ALA A 190 -13.48 12.66 -13.44
N ASN A 191 -13.70 11.36 -13.31
CA ASN A 191 -14.54 10.59 -14.22
C ASN A 191 -15.95 10.37 -13.64
N ARG A 192 -16.83 9.73 -14.42
CA ARG A 192 -18.21 9.41 -14.00
C ARG A 192 -18.31 8.76 -12.61
N ARG A 193 -17.42 7.80 -12.29
CA ARG A 193 -17.46 7.08 -11.02
C ARG A 193 -17.20 8.00 -9.82
N ALA A 194 -16.34 9.01 -10.01
CA ALA A 194 -16.03 9.98 -8.97
C ALA A 194 -17.24 10.88 -8.69
N VAL A 195 -17.96 11.26 -9.75
CA VAL A 195 -19.19 12.05 -9.66
C VAL A 195 -20.27 11.29 -8.91
N ASP A 196 -20.54 10.03 -9.29
CA ASP A 196 -21.58 9.22 -8.66
C ASP A 196 -21.33 9.08 -7.14
N ALA A 197 -20.08 8.77 -6.74
CA ALA A 197 -19.70 8.66 -5.34
C ALA A 197 -19.81 10.00 -4.58
N ARG A 198 -19.36 11.10 -5.17
CA ARG A 198 -19.38 12.42 -4.54
C ARG A 198 -20.81 12.96 -4.41
N LEU A 199 -21.66 12.70 -5.40
CA LEU A 199 -23.06 13.12 -5.41
C LEU A 199 -23.89 12.36 -4.37
N GLU A 200 -23.65 11.06 -4.21
CA GLU A 200 -24.28 10.26 -3.15
C GLU A 200 -23.95 10.83 -1.76
N ALA A 201 -22.67 11.14 -1.50
CA ALA A 201 -22.26 11.76 -0.25
C ALA A 201 -22.86 13.16 -0.04
N ALA A 202 -22.86 14.00 -1.08
CA ALA A 202 -23.41 15.36 -1.02
C ALA A 202 -24.92 15.36 -0.71
N LEU A 203 -25.69 14.45 -1.31
CA LEU A 203 -27.12 14.35 -1.02
C LEU A 203 -27.41 13.72 0.35
N ALA A 204 -26.54 12.86 0.85
CA ALA A 204 -26.62 12.41 2.24
C ALA A 204 -26.36 13.55 3.24
N ALA A 205 -25.55 14.56 2.89
CA ALA A 205 -25.41 15.79 3.65
C ALA A 205 -26.68 16.65 3.54
N HIS A 206 -27.16 16.92 2.32
CA HIS A 206 -28.40 17.65 2.07
C HIS A 206 -29.59 17.11 2.88
N ASN A 207 -29.79 15.79 2.89
CA ASN A 207 -30.89 15.16 3.62
C ASN A 207 -30.77 15.29 5.15
N ARG A 208 -29.56 15.56 5.67
CA ARG A 208 -29.26 15.64 7.10
C ARG A 208 -29.33 17.06 7.63
N ASP A 209 -28.81 18.03 6.89
CA ASP A 209 -28.62 19.40 7.37
C ASP A 209 -29.09 20.49 6.38
N ASN A 210 -29.75 20.10 5.28
CA ASN A 210 -30.18 20.99 4.19
C ASN A 210 -29.03 21.71 3.48
N THR A 211 -27.81 21.17 3.49
CA THR A 211 -26.73 21.68 2.65
C THR A 211 -27.15 21.74 1.18
N VAL A 212 -26.94 22.89 0.53
CA VAL A 212 -27.30 23.09 -0.88
C VAL A 212 -26.36 22.25 -1.76
N VAL A 213 -26.93 21.49 -2.69
CA VAL A 213 -26.19 20.69 -3.66
C VAL A 213 -26.62 21.11 -5.05
N SER A 214 -25.66 21.48 -5.88
CA SER A 214 -25.90 21.93 -7.25
C SER A 214 -25.10 21.09 -8.23
N LEU A 215 -25.73 20.69 -9.33
CA LEU A 215 -25.11 19.95 -10.41
C LEU A 215 -25.28 20.73 -11.71
N VAL A 216 -24.16 20.96 -12.39
CA VAL A 216 -24.09 21.51 -13.74
C VAL A 216 -23.72 20.38 -14.68
N VAL A 217 -24.51 20.15 -15.72
CA VAL A 217 -24.22 19.16 -16.78
C VAL A 217 -23.99 19.92 -18.09
N CYS A 218 -22.92 19.57 -18.77
CA CYS A 218 -22.41 20.23 -19.95
C CYS A 218 -22.22 19.22 -21.09
N ASP A 219 -22.56 19.60 -22.31
CA ASP A 219 -22.32 18.83 -23.53
C ASP A 219 -21.65 19.75 -24.56
N VAL A 220 -20.44 19.38 -24.97
CA VAL A 220 -19.64 20.19 -25.91
C VAL A 220 -20.23 20.07 -27.32
N ASN A 221 -20.67 21.20 -27.87
CA ASN A 221 -21.31 21.22 -29.18
C ASN A 221 -20.28 21.02 -30.31
N GLY A 222 -20.67 20.27 -31.35
CA GLY A 222 -19.93 20.19 -32.61
C GLY A 222 -18.73 19.23 -32.63
N LEU A 223 -18.47 18.45 -31.57
CA LEU A 223 -17.32 17.53 -31.49
C LEU A 223 -17.25 16.57 -32.68
N LYS A 224 -18.39 15.96 -33.06
CA LYS A 224 -18.45 15.04 -34.21
C LYS A 224 -18.00 15.70 -35.50
N ARG A 225 -18.50 16.92 -35.80
CA ARG A 225 -18.12 17.66 -37.02
C ARG A 225 -16.62 17.97 -37.04
N ILE A 226 -16.03 18.30 -35.89
CA ILE A 226 -14.60 18.58 -35.78
C ILE A 226 -13.79 17.32 -36.02
N ASN A 227 -14.17 16.19 -35.42
CA ASN A 227 -13.54 14.90 -35.66
C ASN A 227 -13.60 14.51 -37.14
N ASP A 228 -14.76 14.69 -37.78
CA ASP A 228 -14.98 14.37 -39.19
C ASP A 228 -14.14 15.27 -40.14
N GLN A 229 -13.90 16.54 -39.77
CA GLN A 229 -13.21 17.52 -40.61
C GLN A 229 -11.69 17.65 -40.35
N HIS A 230 -11.26 17.45 -39.11
CA HIS A 230 -9.89 17.74 -38.65
C HIS A 230 -9.23 16.55 -37.95
N GLY A 231 -9.92 15.42 -37.83
CA GLY A 231 -9.43 14.21 -37.16
C GLY A 231 -9.62 14.22 -35.64
N HIS A 232 -9.51 13.04 -35.04
CA HIS A 232 -9.74 12.82 -33.61
C HIS A 232 -8.78 13.59 -32.71
N GLU A 233 -7.52 13.79 -33.12
CA GLU A 233 -6.55 14.59 -32.34
C GLU A 233 -7.02 16.03 -32.10
N MET A 234 -7.74 16.62 -33.08
CA MET A 234 -8.29 17.96 -32.91
C MET A 234 -9.49 17.98 -31.96
N GLY A 235 -10.32 16.93 -32.01
CA GLY A 235 -11.41 16.75 -31.04
C GLY A 235 -10.89 16.56 -29.62
N ASP A 236 -9.85 15.76 -29.44
CA ASP A 236 -9.19 15.54 -28.15
C ASP A 236 -8.68 16.87 -27.57
N ARG A 237 -8.03 17.70 -28.40
CA ARG A 237 -7.59 19.05 -27.98
C ARG A 237 -8.74 19.99 -27.61
N LEU A 238 -9.89 19.88 -28.28
CA LEU A 238 -11.08 20.65 -27.88
C LEU A 238 -11.55 20.22 -26.48
N LEU A 239 -11.61 18.91 -26.24
CA LEU A 239 -12.02 18.34 -24.95
C LEU A 239 -11.07 18.72 -23.82
N GLU A 240 -9.76 18.67 -24.03
CA GLU A 240 -8.74 19.14 -23.07
C GLU A 240 -8.89 20.64 -22.75
N ARG A 241 -9.13 21.48 -23.77
CA ARG A 241 -9.32 22.92 -23.56
C ARG A 241 -10.60 23.22 -22.79
N PHE A 242 -11.68 22.53 -23.11
CA PHE A 242 -12.94 22.68 -22.36
C PHE A 242 -12.79 22.17 -20.92
N ALA A 243 -12.10 21.06 -20.71
CA ALA A 243 -11.79 20.54 -19.38
C ALA A 243 -11.02 21.55 -18.52
N ASN A 244 -10.02 22.24 -19.10
CA ASN A 244 -9.31 23.31 -18.41
C ASN A 244 -10.23 24.47 -18.05
N GLN A 245 -11.12 24.91 -18.95
CA GLN A 245 -12.10 25.96 -18.64
C GLN A 245 -13.04 25.54 -17.51
N LEU A 246 -13.53 24.30 -17.52
CA LEU A 246 -14.39 23.75 -16.48
C LEU A 246 -13.68 23.66 -15.13
N SER A 247 -12.41 23.23 -15.11
CA SER A 247 -11.58 23.20 -13.90
C SER A 247 -11.40 24.59 -13.31
N MET A 248 -11.10 25.59 -14.15
CA MET A 248 -10.96 26.98 -13.72
C MET A 248 -12.28 27.58 -13.23
N ALA A 249 -13.41 27.16 -13.79
CA ALA A 249 -14.74 27.53 -13.32
C ALA A 249 -15.02 26.92 -11.94
N GLY A 250 -14.74 25.62 -11.76
CA GLY A 250 -14.87 24.92 -10.48
C GLY A 250 -13.97 25.50 -9.37
N ALA A 251 -12.76 25.97 -9.69
CA ALA A 251 -11.87 26.60 -8.73
C ALA A 251 -12.47 27.85 -8.04
N LYS A 252 -13.50 28.47 -8.63
CA LYS A 252 -14.24 29.60 -8.02
C LYS A 252 -15.28 29.16 -6.99
N LEU A 253 -15.59 27.86 -6.94
CA LEU A 253 -16.54 27.23 -6.04
C LEU A 253 -15.79 26.25 -5.13
N PRO A 254 -15.38 26.67 -3.92
CA PRO A 254 -14.61 25.84 -3.01
C PRO A 254 -15.28 24.49 -2.75
N GLY A 255 -14.51 23.39 -2.84
CA GLY A 255 -15.01 22.04 -2.61
C GLY A 255 -15.84 21.44 -3.77
N SER A 256 -15.92 22.12 -4.92
CA SER A 256 -16.55 21.59 -6.12
C SER A 256 -15.71 20.53 -6.83
N LEU A 257 -16.38 19.68 -7.63
CA LEU A 257 -15.77 18.61 -8.41
C LEU A 257 -16.09 18.81 -9.89
N ALA A 258 -15.07 19.11 -10.69
CA ALA A 258 -15.15 19.12 -12.16
C ALA A 258 -14.85 17.72 -12.71
N ALA A 259 -15.67 17.25 -13.64
CA ALA A 259 -15.56 15.89 -14.16
C ALA A 259 -15.95 15.77 -15.64
N ARG A 260 -15.43 14.73 -16.30
CA ARG A 260 -15.90 14.24 -17.59
C ARG A 260 -16.71 12.95 -17.38
N LEU A 261 -17.93 12.94 -17.89
CA LEU A 261 -18.85 11.82 -17.76
C LEU A 261 -18.62 10.77 -18.86
N GLY A 262 -18.24 11.24 -20.05
CA GLY A 262 -17.96 10.44 -21.24
C GLY A 262 -17.79 11.35 -22.46
N GLY A 263 -17.62 10.77 -23.66
CA GLY A 263 -17.71 11.45 -24.96
C GLY A 263 -17.37 12.95 -24.96
N ASP A 264 -18.39 13.78 -25.13
CA ASP A 264 -18.43 15.24 -25.06
C ASP A 264 -19.12 15.78 -23.78
N GLU A 265 -19.41 14.93 -22.82
CA GLU A 265 -20.20 15.25 -21.63
C GLU A 265 -19.33 15.51 -20.40
N PHE A 266 -19.62 16.61 -19.71
CA PHE A 266 -18.92 17.06 -18.53
C PHE A 266 -19.89 17.48 -17.43
N CYS A 267 -19.41 17.57 -16.20
CA CYS A 267 -20.19 18.16 -15.12
C CYS A 267 -19.35 18.92 -14.10
N LEU A 268 -20.01 19.81 -13.38
CA LEU A 268 -19.51 20.46 -12.18
C LEU A 268 -20.48 20.21 -11.03
N LEU A 269 -20.01 19.58 -9.97
CA LEU A 269 -20.77 19.33 -8.75
C LEU A 269 -20.29 20.29 -7.65
N ALA A 270 -21.19 21.09 -7.09
CA ALA A 270 -20.90 22.02 -6.00
C ALA A 270 -21.76 21.70 -4.77
N GLU A 271 -21.15 21.78 -3.59
CA GLU A 271 -21.79 21.56 -2.30
C GLU A 271 -21.59 22.80 -1.41
N GLY A 272 -22.65 23.22 -0.72
CA GLY A 272 -22.63 24.36 0.20
C GLY A 272 -22.62 25.74 -0.46
N GLN A 273 -22.50 25.82 -1.79
CA GLN A 273 -22.57 27.07 -2.54
C GLN A 273 -24.01 27.49 -2.81
N LYS A 274 -24.29 28.79 -2.90
CA LYS A 274 -25.63 29.26 -3.25
C LYS A 274 -25.92 28.94 -4.72
N ALA A 275 -27.18 28.63 -5.03
CA ALA A 275 -27.60 28.32 -6.40
C ALA A 275 -27.21 29.41 -7.41
N ASP A 276 -27.34 30.70 -7.03
CA ASP A 276 -26.98 31.84 -7.88
C ASP A 276 -25.47 31.91 -8.19
N GLU A 277 -24.60 31.54 -7.25
CA GLU A 277 -23.15 31.53 -7.45
C GLU A 277 -22.76 30.45 -8.47
N VAL A 278 -23.41 29.29 -8.40
CA VAL A 278 -23.20 28.18 -9.34
C VAL A 278 -23.71 28.55 -10.73
N VAL A 279 -24.87 29.21 -10.82
CA VAL A 279 -25.42 29.70 -12.11
C VAL A 279 -24.49 30.74 -12.74
N ALA A 280 -23.98 31.71 -11.98
CA ALA A 280 -23.05 32.72 -12.50
C ALA A 280 -21.76 32.08 -13.05
N VAL A 281 -21.22 31.06 -12.37
CA VAL A 281 -20.07 30.30 -12.86
C VAL A 281 -20.40 29.52 -14.14
N ALA A 282 -21.60 28.94 -14.24
CA ALA A 282 -22.07 28.26 -15.44
C ALA A 282 -22.29 29.22 -16.63
N GLU A 283 -22.77 30.44 -16.38
CA GLU A 283 -22.89 31.52 -17.38
C GLU A 283 -21.53 31.91 -17.95
N GLU A 284 -20.54 32.15 -17.09
CA GLU A 284 -19.18 32.47 -17.52
C GLU A 284 -18.54 31.32 -18.31
N LEU A 285 -18.77 30.07 -17.88
CA LEU A 285 -18.31 28.89 -18.60
C LEU A 285 -18.90 28.82 -20.01
N CYS A 286 -20.20 29.08 -20.18
CA CYS A 286 -20.84 29.13 -21.50
C CYS A 286 -20.22 30.22 -22.40
N ALA A 287 -19.99 31.41 -21.84
CA ALA A 287 -19.38 32.51 -22.57
C ALA A 287 -17.94 32.20 -23.02
N LYS A 288 -17.15 31.53 -22.18
CA LYS A 288 -15.77 31.11 -22.51
C LYS A 288 -15.73 29.94 -23.50
N ALA A 289 -16.68 29.02 -23.43
CA ALA A 289 -16.78 27.89 -24.34
C ALA A 289 -17.00 28.36 -25.79
N LEU A 290 -17.76 29.45 -25.99
CA LEU A 290 -17.95 30.08 -27.31
C LEU A 290 -16.66 30.65 -27.91
N GLN A 291 -15.64 30.93 -27.09
CA GLN A 291 -14.36 31.48 -27.52
C GLN A 291 -13.32 30.39 -27.82
N LEU A 292 -13.64 29.12 -27.60
CA LEU A 292 -12.73 28.01 -27.91
C LEU A 292 -12.54 27.90 -29.42
N ALA A 293 -11.29 27.88 -29.87
CA ALA A 293 -10.97 27.69 -31.29
C ALA A 293 -11.58 26.38 -31.80
N HIS A 294 -12.34 26.49 -32.89
CA HIS A 294 -13.13 25.41 -33.53
C HIS A 294 -14.35 24.90 -32.74
N GLY A 295 -14.59 25.36 -31.51
CA GLY A 295 -15.74 24.97 -30.69
C GLY A 295 -17.04 25.68 -31.09
N GLU A 296 -18.19 25.02 -30.88
CA GLU A 296 -19.53 25.58 -31.11
C GLU A 296 -20.24 25.97 -29.79
N GLY A 297 -19.47 26.24 -28.75
CA GLY A 297 -19.97 26.44 -27.39
C GLY A 297 -20.36 25.13 -26.70
N VAL A 298 -21.18 25.25 -25.66
CA VAL A 298 -21.60 24.14 -24.80
C VAL A 298 -23.09 24.26 -24.50
N ALA A 299 -23.82 23.15 -24.54
CA ALA A 299 -25.15 23.08 -23.96
C ALA A 299 -25.00 22.83 -22.45
N CYS A 300 -25.51 23.75 -21.63
CA CYS A 300 -25.31 23.75 -20.19
C CYS A 300 -26.64 23.73 -19.44
N GLY A 301 -26.81 22.76 -18.55
CA GLY A 301 -27.96 22.61 -17.67
C GLY A 301 -27.56 22.67 -16.21
N VAL A 302 -28.34 23.38 -15.39
CA VAL A 302 -28.10 23.52 -13.95
C VAL A 302 -29.31 23.04 -13.16
N ALA A 303 -29.09 22.24 -12.12
CA ALA A 303 -30.09 21.93 -11.11
C ALA A 303 -29.50 22.13 -9.72
N SER A 304 -30.22 22.81 -8.84
CA SER A 304 -29.80 23.06 -7.46
C SER A 304 -30.91 22.73 -6.48
N THR A 305 -30.59 22.07 -5.38
CA THR A 305 -31.55 21.87 -4.27
C THR A 305 -31.96 23.18 -3.59
N GLY A 306 -31.29 24.29 -3.89
CA GLY A 306 -31.71 25.64 -3.50
C GLY A 306 -32.78 26.27 -4.40
N ASP A 307 -33.13 25.65 -5.52
CA ASP A 307 -34.13 26.14 -6.47
C ASP A 307 -35.51 25.47 -6.29
N ALA A 308 -36.53 26.02 -6.96
CA ALA A 308 -37.90 25.51 -6.94
C ALA A 308 -38.07 24.23 -7.80
N ILE A 309 -37.30 23.20 -7.52
CA ILE A 309 -37.26 21.92 -8.27
C ILE A 309 -37.97 20.75 -7.55
N GLY A 310 -38.65 21.04 -6.43
CA GLY A 310 -39.26 20.03 -5.57
C GLY A 310 -38.24 19.22 -4.74
N PRO A 311 -38.68 18.27 -3.91
CA PRO A 311 -37.79 17.50 -3.04
C PRO A 311 -36.80 16.64 -3.85
N VAL A 312 -35.52 16.67 -3.47
CA VAL A 312 -34.46 15.87 -4.09
C VAL A 312 -33.87 14.94 -3.04
N SER A 313 -34.39 13.71 -2.96
CA SER A 313 -33.93 12.71 -2.01
C SER A 313 -32.87 11.75 -2.57
N THR A 314 -32.67 11.72 -3.89
CA THR A 314 -31.77 10.76 -4.57
C THR A 314 -30.84 11.43 -5.59
N PRO A 315 -29.60 10.92 -5.77
CA PRO A 315 -28.66 11.35 -6.80
C PRO A 315 -29.28 11.37 -8.20
N ASP A 316 -30.00 10.30 -8.54
CA ASP A 316 -30.60 10.14 -9.85
C ASP A 316 -31.58 11.25 -10.19
N ARG A 317 -32.34 11.77 -9.21
CA ARG A 317 -33.29 12.86 -9.47
C ARG A 317 -32.56 14.17 -9.77
N LEU A 318 -31.53 14.53 -9.00
CA LEU A 318 -30.75 15.74 -9.28
C LEU A 318 -30.05 15.66 -10.64
N PHE A 319 -29.52 14.47 -10.96
CA PHE A 319 -28.90 14.21 -12.25
C PHE A 319 -29.90 14.37 -13.41
N ARG A 320 -31.09 13.77 -13.31
CA ARG A 320 -32.16 13.91 -14.32
C ARG A 320 -32.60 15.37 -14.53
N LEU A 321 -32.67 16.17 -13.46
CA LEU A 321 -33.03 17.58 -13.56
C LEU A 321 -31.98 18.39 -14.32
N ALA A 322 -30.69 18.18 -14.01
CA ALA A 322 -29.61 18.85 -14.71
C ALA A 322 -29.50 18.39 -16.17
N ASP A 323 -29.70 17.10 -16.44
CA ASP A 323 -29.73 16.52 -17.79
C ASP A 323 -30.90 17.07 -18.63
N ALA A 324 -32.11 17.13 -18.06
CA ALA A 324 -33.27 17.74 -18.72
C ALA A 324 -33.02 19.22 -19.04
N ALA A 325 -32.33 19.94 -18.16
CA ALA A 325 -31.96 21.34 -18.39
C ALA A 325 -30.95 21.46 -19.54
N GLN A 326 -29.93 20.60 -19.54
CA GLN A 326 -28.91 20.54 -20.59
C GLN A 326 -29.53 20.19 -21.95
N TYR A 327 -30.44 19.22 -21.98
CA TYR A 327 -31.16 18.83 -23.19
C TYR A 327 -31.95 20.00 -23.77
N ARG A 328 -32.64 20.78 -22.91
CA ARG A 328 -33.34 22.00 -23.34
C ARG A 328 -32.38 23.07 -23.86
N ALA A 329 -31.22 23.25 -23.21
CA ALA A 329 -30.18 24.16 -23.69
C ALA A 329 -29.67 23.75 -25.08
N LYS A 330 -29.47 22.45 -25.31
CA LYS A 330 -29.04 21.87 -26.60
C LYS A 330 -30.09 22.07 -27.68
N ALA A 331 -31.36 21.78 -27.37
CA ALA A 331 -32.47 21.95 -28.31
C ALA A 331 -32.68 23.42 -28.72
N ALA A 332 -32.53 24.35 -27.76
CA ALA A 332 -32.66 25.79 -27.99
C ALA A 332 -31.40 26.45 -28.57
N ARG A 333 -30.26 25.72 -28.63
CA ARG A 333 -28.93 26.28 -28.89
C ARG A 333 -28.63 27.50 -28.02
N ALA A 334 -28.96 27.40 -26.74
CA ALA A 334 -28.83 28.50 -25.79
C ALA A 334 -27.34 28.87 -25.60
N ALA A 335 -27.05 30.18 -25.58
CA ALA A 335 -25.73 30.71 -25.26
C ALA A 335 -25.48 30.86 -23.73
N HIS A 336 -26.48 30.53 -22.93
CA HIS A 336 -26.50 30.63 -21.47
C HIS A 336 -27.04 29.32 -20.87
N PRO A 337 -26.73 29.01 -19.60
CA PRO A 337 -27.25 27.83 -18.95
C PRO A 337 -28.78 27.87 -18.84
N VAL A 338 -29.43 26.72 -19.03
CA VAL A 338 -30.82 26.54 -18.63
C VAL A 338 -30.82 26.04 -17.19
N VAL A 339 -31.61 26.66 -16.32
CA VAL A 339 -31.69 26.30 -14.90
C VAL A 339 -33.05 25.66 -14.60
N ALA A 340 -33.04 24.47 -14.02
CA ALA A 340 -34.25 23.78 -13.60
C ALA A 340 -34.98 24.57 -12.49
N GLY A 341 -36.28 24.76 -12.62
CA GLY A 341 -37.09 25.46 -11.62
C GLY A 341 -37.01 26.99 -11.68
N ARG A 342 -36.37 27.57 -12.70
CA ARG A 342 -36.26 29.02 -12.90
C ARG A 342 -36.85 29.52 -14.23
N SER A 343 -37.51 28.65 -15.01
CA SER A 343 -38.07 29.04 -16.32
C SER A 343 -39.24 30.02 -16.20
N HIS A 344 -39.90 30.08 -15.04
CA HIS A 344 -41.04 30.96 -14.78
C HIS A 344 -40.96 31.60 -13.38
N GLY A 345 -41.42 32.84 -13.24
CA GLY A 345 -41.56 33.50 -11.94
C GLY A 345 -42.54 32.76 -11.01
N PRO A 346 -42.49 33.01 -9.69
CA PRO A 346 -43.31 32.26 -8.73
C PRO A 346 -44.81 32.35 -9.05
N GLY A 347 -45.45 31.19 -9.30
CA GLY A 347 -46.91 31.06 -9.49
C GLY A 347 -47.41 30.71 -10.91
N LEU A 348 -46.52 30.48 -11.87
CA LEU A 348 -46.87 30.03 -13.24
C LEU A 348 -46.77 28.51 -13.39
N ALA A 349 -47.23 27.99 -14.54
CA ALA A 349 -47.25 26.57 -14.90
C ALA A 349 -45.95 25.82 -14.53
N PRO A 350 -46.02 24.51 -14.22
CA PRO A 350 -44.86 23.74 -13.77
C PRO A 350 -43.68 23.87 -14.75
N ASP A 351 -42.49 24.09 -14.20
CA ASP A 351 -41.29 24.35 -15.00
C ASP A 351 -41.07 23.22 -16.02
N PRO A 352 -40.93 23.54 -17.32
CA PRO A 352 -40.85 22.52 -18.36
C PRO A 352 -39.62 21.62 -18.25
N THR A 353 -38.54 22.07 -17.60
CA THR A 353 -37.39 21.23 -17.25
C THR A 353 -37.76 20.20 -16.19
N VAL A 354 -38.47 20.62 -15.14
CA VAL A 354 -38.89 19.73 -14.04
C VAL A 354 -39.86 18.67 -14.57
N LEU A 355 -40.83 19.07 -15.40
CA LEU A 355 -41.74 18.13 -16.07
C LEU A 355 -41.00 17.10 -16.94
N LEU A 356 -39.99 17.53 -17.69
CA LEU A 356 -39.21 16.64 -18.55
C LEU A 356 -38.40 15.63 -17.71
N ALA A 357 -37.81 16.07 -16.60
CA ALA A 357 -37.05 15.22 -15.70
C ALA A 357 -37.93 14.19 -14.98
N ASP A 358 -39.12 14.59 -14.53
CA ASP A 358 -40.07 13.71 -13.85
C ASP A 358 -40.69 12.68 -14.83
N ALA A 359 -40.93 13.06 -16.09
CA ALA A 359 -41.41 12.15 -17.13
C ALA A 359 -40.36 11.08 -17.54
N ALA A 360 -39.08 11.37 -17.32
CA ALA A 360 -37.97 10.44 -17.56
C ALA A 360 -37.74 9.48 -16.39
N ASP A 361 -38.44 9.63 -15.26
CA ASP A 361 -38.33 8.75 -14.11
C ASP A 361 -38.94 7.35 -14.40
N PRO A 362 -38.16 6.25 -14.29
CA PRO A 362 -38.65 4.89 -14.47
C PRO A 362 -39.79 4.51 -13.52
N HIS A 363 -39.83 5.09 -12.32
CA HIS A 363 -40.82 4.79 -11.29
C HIS A 363 -42.13 5.57 -11.46
N HIS A 364 -42.10 6.70 -12.19
CA HIS A 364 -43.28 7.54 -12.42
C HIS A 364 -44.23 6.96 -13.48
N ARG A 365 -43.76 6.02 -14.31
CA ARG A 365 -44.57 5.32 -15.33
C ARG A 365 -45.53 4.25 -14.78
N ALA A 366 -45.51 3.99 -13.47
CA ALA A 366 -46.39 2.98 -12.85
C ALA A 366 -47.85 3.47 -12.66
N ASP A 367 -48.11 4.78 -12.66
CA ASP A 367 -49.45 5.35 -12.47
C ASP A 367 -50.07 5.87 -13.78
N GLY A 368 -50.60 4.93 -14.58
CA GLY A 368 -51.84 5.09 -15.34
C GLY A 368 -51.99 6.17 -16.42
N ARG A 369 -51.39 5.98 -17.61
CA ARG A 369 -52.06 6.02 -18.95
C ARG A 369 -51.03 5.78 -20.07
N ALA A 370 -51.22 4.73 -20.85
CA ALA A 370 -50.32 4.34 -21.93
C ALA A 370 -50.47 5.22 -23.19
N PRO A 371 -49.35 5.46 -23.91
CA PRO A 371 -49.34 5.47 -25.37
C PRO A 371 -48.60 4.23 -25.92
N ARG A 372 -49.04 3.78 -27.10
CA ARG A 372 -48.61 2.57 -27.82
C ARG A 372 -47.18 2.67 -28.41
N PRO A 373 -46.54 1.53 -28.77
CA PRO A 373 -45.09 1.39 -28.86
C PRO A 373 -44.51 1.68 -30.25
N GLY A 374 -43.26 2.12 -30.30
CA GLY A 374 -42.45 2.23 -31.51
C GLY A 374 -40.94 2.23 -31.21
N SER A 375 -40.24 1.29 -31.85
CA SER A 375 -38.77 1.11 -31.99
C SER A 375 -37.94 0.98 -30.71
N GLY A 376 -37.38 -0.23 -30.53
CA GLY A 376 -36.57 -0.59 -29.37
C GLY A 376 -35.13 -0.11 -29.42
N VAL A 377 -34.56 0.03 -28.23
CA VAL A 377 -33.12 -0.11 -27.97
C VAL A 377 -33.00 -0.83 -26.62
N ARG A 378 -32.29 -1.96 -26.61
CA ARG A 378 -32.05 -2.79 -25.42
C ARG A 378 -30.95 -2.17 -24.58
N LEU A 379 -31.18 -1.98 -23.28
CA LEU A 379 -30.12 -1.72 -22.30
C LEU A 379 -29.52 -3.06 -21.84
N PRO A 380 -28.19 -3.24 -21.80
CA PRO A 380 -27.58 -4.45 -21.25
C PRO A 380 -27.51 -4.38 -19.72
N HIS A 381 -27.87 -5.51 -19.12
CA HIS A 381 -27.82 -5.82 -17.70
C HIS A 381 -26.42 -5.64 -17.07
N ALA A 382 -26.43 -5.14 -15.83
CA ALA A 382 -25.32 -5.18 -14.90
C ALA A 382 -25.00 -6.64 -14.51
N ASP A 383 -23.82 -7.13 -14.91
CA ASP A 383 -23.30 -8.44 -14.51
C ASP A 383 -22.50 -8.32 -13.20
N ARG A 384 -23.06 -8.90 -12.13
CA ARG A 384 -22.42 -9.06 -10.82
C ARG A 384 -21.38 -10.18 -10.90
N ARG A 385 -20.10 -9.84 -11.04
CA ARG A 385 -19.00 -10.79 -10.82
C ARG A 385 -18.20 -10.45 -9.57
N ARG A 386 -18.36 -11.31 -8.57
CA ARG A 386 -17.54 -11.41 -7.36
C ARG A 386 -16.09 -11.70 -7.75
N PHE A 387 -15.17 -10.81 -7.40
CA PHE A 387 -13.73 -11.07 -7.49
C PHE A 387 -13.30 -12.00 -6.34
N ARG A 388 -13.05 -13.28 -6.67
CA ARG A 388 -12.13 -14.15 -5.94
C ARG A 388 -10.79 -14.04 -6.65
N GLY A 389 -9.77 -13.48 -5.98
CA GLY A 389 -8.45 -13.35 -6.58
C GLY A 389 -7.46 -12.62 -5.69
N ALA A 390 -7.10 -13.22 -4.55
CA ALA A 390 -5.83 -12.91 -3.90
C ALA A 390 -4.84 -13.99 -4.39
N ALA A 391 -4.02 -13.65 -5.38
CA ALA A 391 -2.89 -14.49 -5.78
C ALA A 391 -1.88 -14.53 -4.62
N HIS A 392 -1.53 -15.72 -4.15
CA HIS A 392 -0.51 -15.96 -3.14
C HIS A 392 0.85 -15.51 -3.70
N SER A 393 1.34 -14.36 -3.25
CA SER A 393 2.63 -13.82 -3.69
C SER A 393 3.68 -14.11 -2.63
N ALA A 394 4.82 -14.69 -3.03
CA ALA A 394 6.01 -14.86 -2.18
C ALA A 394 6.77 -13.53 -2.03
N ASP A 395 6.06 -12.41 -1.91
CA ASP A 395 6.63 -11.08 -1.77
C ASP A 395 7.11 -10.85 -0.32
N PRO A 396 8.42 -10.62 -0.08
CA PRO A 396 8.95 -10.38 1.26
C PRO A 396 8.34 -9.15 1.95
N GLY A 397 7.96 -8.12 1.20
CA GLY A 397 7.36 -6.89 1.73
C GLY A 397 5.95 -7.11 2.30
N GLN A 398 5.10 -7.82 1.54
CA GLN A 398 3.77 -8.22 1.97
C GLN A 398 3.83 -9.15 3.20
N LEU A 399 4.79 -10.10 3.21
CA LEU A 399 5.03 -10.98 4.35
C LEU A 399 5.38 -10.19 5.62
N LEU A 400 6.34 -9.26 5.52
CA LEU A 400 6.70 -8.40 6.64
C LEU A 400 5.51 -7.58 7.13
N SER A 401 4.76 -6.95 6.22
CA SER A 401 3.64 -6.08 6.57
C SER A 401 2.53 -6.83 7.32
N VAL A 402 2.09 -7.98 6.81
CA VAL A 402 0.98 -8.74 7.40
C VAL A 402 1.38 -9.35 8.74
N VAL A 403 2.60 -9.90 8.84
CA VAL A 403 3.05 -10.53 10.08
C VAL A 403 3.32 -9.50 11.17
N LEU A 404 3.94 -8.34 10.84
CA LEU A 404 4.10 -7.26 11.81
C LEU A 404 2.75 -6.69 12.27
N ALA A 405 1.77 -6.57 11.37
CA ALA A 405 0.41 -6.19 11.76
C ALA A 405 -0.22 -7.22 12.70
N ALA A 406 0.01 -8.52 12.48
CA ALA A 406 -0.45 -9.57 13.37
C ALA A 406 0.24 -9.53 14.75
N LEU A 407 1.50 -9.11 14.82
CA LEU A 407 2.22 -8.87 16.06
C LEU A 407 1.78 -7.58 16.78
N ASP A 408 1.42 -6.53 16.02
CA ASP A 408 0.97 -5.22 16.55
C ASP A 408 -0.50 -5.23 17.04
N GLN A 409 -1.34 -6.16 16.58
CA GLN A 409 -2.75 -6.26 17.00
C GLN A 409 -2.88 -6.82 18.44
N GLU A 410 -2.48 -6.00 19.41
CA GLU A 410 -2.99 -6.11 20.77
C GLU A 410 -4.48 -5.71 20.77
N HIS A 411 -5.34 -6.51 21.43
CA HIS A 411 -6.75 -6.20 21.78
C HIS A 411 -7.88 -6.69 20.83
N GLY A 412 -7.81 -7.93 20.34
CA GLY A 412 -8.96 -8.62 19.70
C GLY A 412 -9.63 -9.66 20.64
N PRO A 413 -10.97 -9.71 20.80
CA PRO A 413 -11.63 -10.54 21.83
C PRO A 413 -11.65 -12.07 21.60
N ARG A 414 -10.97 -12.62 20.59
CA ARG A 414 -11.19 -14.02 20.14
C ARG A 414 -9.97 -14.84 19.75
N LEU A 415 -8.75 -14.36 20.00
CA LEU A 415 -7.53 -15.17 19.86
C LEU A 415 -6.72 -15.00 21.14
N HIS A 416 -6.68 -16.03 21.98
CA HIS A 416 -5.75 -16.09 23.10
C HIS A 416 -4.32 -16.13 22.53
N HIS A 417 -3.61 -14.99 22.52
CA HIS A 417 -2.15 -14.99 22.41
C HIS A 417 -1.53 -14.49 23.71
N PRO A 418 -0.69 -15.27 24.40
CA PRO A 418 -0.04 -14.85 25.63
C PRO A 418 1.23 -14.02 25.33
N ALA A 419 1.59 -13.14 26.26
CA ALA A 419 2.72 -12.20 26.20
C ALA A 419 4.13 -12.84 26.09
N ASP A 420 4.23 -14.14 25.83
CA ASP A 420 5.45 -14.95 25.90
C ASP A 420 6.14 -15.13 24.53
N THR A 421 7.36 -15.69 24.55
CA THR A 421 8.20 -15.82 23.35
C THR A 421 7.58 -16.80 22.35
N LEU A 422 7.08 -17.95 22.83
CA LEU A 422 6.46 -18.97 21.99
C LEU A 422 5.19 -18.44 21.30
N GLY A 423 4.39 -17.64 22.00
CA GLY A 423 3.23 -16.97 21.45
C GLY A 423 3.59 -16.10 20.24
N ARG A 424 4.52 -15.15 20.42
CA ARG A 424 4.94 -14.27 19.32
C ARG A 424 5.52 -15.04 18.13
N LEU A 425 6.32 -16.09 18.37
CA LEU A 425 6.84 -16.94 17.29
C LEU A 425 5.73 -17.73 16.58
N ALA A 426 4.71 -18.19 17.30
CA ALA A 426 3.54 -18.84 16.69
C ALA A 426 2.72 -17.88 15.84
N ALA A 427 2.57 -16.61 16.25
CA ALA A 427 1.94 -15.59 15.41
C ALA A 427 2.71 -15.39 14.09
N VAL A 428 4.05 -15.34 14.16
CA VAL A 428 4.92 -15.27 12.97
C VAL A 428 4.71 -16.50 12.08
N ALA A 429 4.87 -17.70 12.64
CA ALA A 429 4.80 -18.95 11.88
C ALA A 429 3.43 -19.16 11.23
N GLU A 430 2.33 -18.95 11.97
CA GLU A 430 0.97 -19.18 11.49
C GLU A 430 0.57 -18.16 10.39
N THR A 431 0.97 -16.90 10.57
CA THR A 431 0.65 -15.84 9.60
C THR A 431 1.49 -15.98 8.34
N ALA A 432 2.79 -16.27 8.48
CA ALA A 432 3.68 -16.53 7.35
C ALA A 432 3.25 -17.76 6.57
N ALA A 433 2.92 -18.85 7.26
CA ALA A 433 2.46 -20.07 6.62
C ALA A 433 1.16 -19.88 5.83
N ARG A 434 0.19 -19.11 6.35
CA ARG A 434 -1.04 -18.80 5.62
C ARG A 434 -0.80 -17.93 4.38
N LEU A 435 0.07 -16.93 4.48
CA LEU A 435 0.36 -16.04 3.35
C LEU A 435 1.08 -16.76 2.22
N LEU A 436 2.04 -17.62 2.58
CA LEU A 436 2.88 -18.39 1.67
C LEU A 436 2.25 -19.72 1.24
N ASP A 437 1.02 -20.00 1.69
CA ASP A 437 0.33 -21.29 1.51
C ASP A 437 1.20 -22.50 1.90
N ALA A 438 2.00 -22.37 2.98
CA ALA A 438 2.90 -23.42 3.43
C ALA A 438 2.12 -24.67 3.88
N VAL A 439 2.73 -25.84 3.69
CA VAL A 439 2.14 -27.15 3.99
C VAL A 439 2.10 -27.39 5.51
N ALA A 440 3.16 -26.97 6.20
CA ALA A 440 3.33 -27.12 7.63
C ALA A 440 4.29 -26.05 8.16
N TRP A 441 4.29 -25.83 9.47
CA TRP A 441 5.31 -25.03 10.14
C TRP A 441 5.63 -25.56 11.53
N TRP A 442 6.89 -25.47 11.93
CA TRP A 442 7.41 -25.90 13.23
C TRP A 442 8.11 -24.75 13.96
N ILE A 443 8.07 -24.81 15.29
CA ILE A 443 8.81 -23.93 16.19
C ILE A 443 9.58 -24.82 17.16
N SER A 444 10.89 -24.65 17.20
CA SER A 444 11.79 -25.46 18.01
C SER A 444 12.58 -24.59 18.98
N TYR A 445 12.90 -25.14 20.15
CA TYR A 445 13.56 -24.47 21.26
C TYR A 445 14.84 -25.20 21.67
N VAL A 446 15.87 -24.42 22.02
CA VAL A 446 17.18 -24.89 22.47
C VAL A 446 17.47 -24.23 23.82
N PRO A 447 17.48 -24.99 24.93
CA PRO A 447 17.80 -24.45 26.24
C PRO A 447 19.20 -23.77 26.27
N PRO A 448 19.42 -22.75 27.10
CA PRO A 448 20.71 -22.09 27.22
C PRO A 448 21.83 -23.09 27.51
N GLY A 449 22.90 -23.07 26.71
CA GLY A 449 24.04 -23.97 26.84
C GLY A 449 23.80 -25.40 26.35
N SER A 450 22.59 -25.74 25.90
CA SER A 450 22.28 -27.05 25.32
C SER A 450 22.63 -27.11 23.83
N ARG A 451 22.91 -28.33 23.35
CA ARG A 451 22.98 -28.69 21.92
C ARG A 451 21.75 -29.45 21.43
N LEU A 452 20.87 -29.81 22.36
CA LEU A 452 19.63 -30.52 22.09
C LEU A 452 18.52 -29.51 21.80
N MET A 453 17.89 -29.67 20.64
CA MET A 453 16.76 -28.90 20.18
C MET A 453 15.49 -29.75 20.33
N HIS A 454 14.44 -29.16 20.87
CA HIS A 454 13.14 -29.82 21.06
C HIS A 454 12.06 -29.07 20.30
N THR A 455 11.12 -29.79 19.71
CA THR A 455 9.95 -29.16 19.07
C THR A 455 9.05 -28.56 20.15
N ALA A 456 8.82 -27.24 20.11
CA ALA A 456 7.97 -26.54 21.08
C ALA A 456 6.51 -26.44 20.59
N ARG A 457 6.30 -26.26 19.28
CA ARG A 457 4.97 -26.19 18.67
C ARG A 457 5.04 -26.48 17.18
N HIS A 458 3.98 -27.03 16.60
CA HIS A 458 3.87 -27.25 15.15
C HIS A 458 2.42 -27.19 14.67
N ALA A 459 2.23 -27.03 13.36
CA ALA A 459 0.97 -27.30 12.69
C ALA A 459 1.21 -27.87 11.29
N VAL A 460 0.31 -28.77 10.85
CA VAL A 460 0.30 -29.37 9.52
C VAL A 460 -1.05 -29.09 8.88
N TYR A 461 -1.05 -28.43 7.72
CA TYR A 461 -2.27 -28.02 7.02
C TYR A 461 -2.65 -28.95 5.88
N ARG A 462 -1.66 -29.54 5.20
CA ARG A 462 -1.86 -30.53 4.14
C ARG A 462 -0.98 -31.75 4.38
N MET A 463 -1.58 -32.93 4.30
CA MET A 463 -0.82 -34.17 4.33
C MET A 463 -0.12 -34.36 2.99
N THR A 464 1.20 -34.42 3.01
CA THR A 464 2.02 -34.78 1.85
C THR A 464 2.13 -36.29 1.75
N SER A 465 1.81 -36.83 0.56
CA SER A 465 2.28 -38.15 0.17
C SER A 465 3.80 -38.07 0.14
N GLY A 466 4.49 -38.84 1.00
CA GLY A 466 5.95 -38.93 0.98
C GLY A 466 6.48 -39.23 -0.44
N PRO A 467 7.77 -39.02 -0.72
CA PRO A 467 8.27 -39.01 -2.08
C PRO A 467 7.94 -40.34 -2.78
N ALA A 468 7.01 -40.30 -3.74
CA ALA A 468 7.09 -41.18 -4.89
C ALA A 468 8.35 -40.73 -5.64
N LEU A 469 9.49 -41.34 -5.30
CA LEU A 469 10.67 -41.32 -6.15
C LEU A 469 10.16 -41.76 -7.54
N ARG A 470 10.39 -40.91 -8.54
CA ARG A 470 9.97 -41.17 -9.93
C ARG A 470 10.23 -42.63 -10.30
N GLY A 471 9.17 -43.43 -10.42
CA GLY A 471 9.19 -44.72 -11.10
C GLY A 471 9.85 -45.91 -10.40
N GLU A 472 10.30 -45.81 -9.14
CA GLU A 472 10.78 -46.99 -8.39
C GLU A 472 9.87 -47.28 -7.18
N GLU A 473 9.20 -48.43 -7.19
CA GLU A 473 8.47 -48.92 -6.02
C GLU A 473 9.45 -49.15 -4.86
N LEU A 474 9.37 -48.30 -3.84
CA LEU A 474 10.06 -48.51 -2.57
C LEU A 474 9.69 -49.88 -2.01
N SER A 475 10.69 -50.69 -1.63
CA SER A 475 10.43 -51.97 -0.97
C SER A 475 9.56 -51.75 0.29
N PRO A 476 8.67 -52.69 0.66
CA PRO A 476 7.83 -52.58 1.85
C PRO A 476 8.61 -52.35 3.16
N ALA A 477 9.87 -52.80 3.22
CA ALA A 477 10.76 -52.56 4.36
C ALA A 477 11.31 -51.13 4.40
N ALA A 478 11.61 -50.53 3.25
CA ALA A 478 12.04 -49.14 3.15
C ALA A 478 10.89 -48.17 3.46
N ALA A 479 9.69 -48.46 2.96
CA ALA A 479 8.47 -47.70 3.26
C ALA A 479 8.19 -47.67 4.78
N ARG A 480 8.21 -48.83 5.45
CA ARG A 480 8.03 -48.91 6.91
C ARG A 480 9.09 -48.17 7.71
N ARG A 481 10.36 -48.17 7.24
CA ARG A 481 11.43 -47.40 7.88
C ARG A 481 11.21 -45.89 7.75
N LEU A 482 10.80 -45.44 6.56
CA LEU A 482 10.50 -44.02 6.32
C LEU A 482 9.31 -43.55 7.16
N GLU A 483 8.26 -44.37 7.25
CA GLU A 483 7.08 -44.10 8.06
C GLU A 483 7.41 -44.06 9.56
N SER A 484 8.26 -44.97 10.04
CA SER A 484 8.77 -44.96 11.42
C SER A 484 9.66 -43.74 11.71
N GLN A 485 10.47 -43.28 10.75
CA GLN A 485 11.26 -42.06 10.90
C GLN A 485 10.38 -40.81 10.88
N ARG A 486 9.35 -40.78 10.03
CA ARG A 486 8.38 -39.68 9.95
C ARG A 486 7.64 -39.50 11.27
N ALA A 487 7.16 -40.60 11.85
CA ALA A 487 6.53 -40.60 13.16
C ALA A 487 7.46 -40.11 14.29
N ARG A 488 8.78 -40.28 14.17
CA ARG A 488 9.77 -39.76 15.14
C ARG A 488 10.03 -38.27 14.98
N ILE A 489 10.08 -37.78 13.74
CA ILE A 489 10.36 -36.37 13.44
C ILE A 489 9.12 -35.53 13.75
N GLU A 490 7.92 -36.01 13.42
CA GLU A 490 6.63 -35.35 13.70
C GLU A 490 6.13 -35.52 15.16
N ALA A 491 6.90 -36.17 16.03
CA ALA A 491 6.51 -36.39 17.42
C ALA A 491 6.53 -35.08 18.25
N PRO A 492 5.55 -34.86 19.15
CA PRO A 492 5.49 -33.68 20.02
C PRO A 492 6.74 -33.44 20.88
N ASP A 493 7.55 -34.48 21.13
CA ASP A 493 8.76 -34.43 21.97
C ASP A 493 10.04 -34.78 21.20
N ALA A 494 10.04 -34.61 19.87
CA ALA A 494 11.20 -34.92 19.05
C ALA A 494 12.42 -34.10 19.51
N VAL A 495 13.53 -34.79 19.77
CA VAL A 495 14.81 -34.20 20.21
C VAL A 495 15.84 -34.35 19.10
N PHE A 496 16.41 -33.23 18.67
CA PHE A 496 17.42 -33.17 17.62
C PHE A 496 18.75 -32.69 18.21
N ASP A 497 19.82 -33.38 17.87
CA ASP A 497 21.17 -33.01 18.25
C ASP A 497 21.79 -32.12 17.17
N LEU A 498 21.93 -30.82 17.45
CA LEU A 498 22.37 -29.81 16.49
C LEU A 498 23.78 -30.04 15.92
N GLU A 499 24.56 -30.96 16.49
CA GLU A 499 25.85 -31.37 15.93
C GLU A 499 25.69 -31.97 14.51
N HIS A 500 24.57 -32.63 14.25
CA HIS A 500 24.29 -33.26 12.96
C HIS A 500 23.63 -32.32 11.94
N TYR A 501 23.21 -31.12 12.34
CA TYR A 501 22.40 -30.21 11.51
C TYR A 501 23.09 -28.83 11.43
N PRO A 502 24.10 -28.66 10.55
CA PRO A 502 24.95 -27.47 10.54
C PRO A 502 24.22 -26.19 10.11
N LEU A 503 23.24 -26.28 9.21
CA LEU A 503 22.46 -25.13 8.76
C LEU A 503 21.48 -24.69 9.84
N THR A 504 20.80 -25.66 10.46
CA THR A 504 19.91 -25.49 11.62
C THR A 504 20.67 -24.88 12.80
N ARG A 505 21.87 -25.39 13.10
CA ARG A 505 22.73 -24.83 14.15
C ARG A 505 23.11 -23.37 13.89
N ARG A 506 23.38 -23.00 12.64
CA ARG A 506 23.63 -21.60 12.25
C ARG A 506 22.36 -20.76 12.35
N ALA A 507 21.20 -21.30 11.98
CA ALA A 507 19.92 -20.61 12.03
C ALA A 507 19.51 -20.26 13.46
N VAL A 508 19.58 -21.20 14.40
CA VAL A 508 19.29 -20.98 15.83
C VAL A 508 20.12 -19.82 16.41
N ARG A 509 21.35 -19.60 15.91
CA ARG A 509 22.24 -18.52 16.34
C ARG A 509 21.96 -17.17 15.67
N GLY A 510 20.78 -16.99 15.09
CA GLY A 510 20.41 -15.76 14.38
C GLY A 510 20.62 -15.84 12.88
N GLY A 511 20.61 -17.02 12.27
CA GLY A 511 20.71 -17.22 10.83
C GLY A 511 19.38 -17.60 10.18
N SER A 512 19.41 -17.80 8.87
CA SER A 512 18.32 -18.40 8.11
C SER A 512 18.85 -19.14 6.90
N PHE A 513 18.09 -20.11 6.41
CA PHE A 513 18.39 -20.83 5.17
C PHE A 513 17.10 -21.28 4.50
N ALA A 514 17.21 -21.64 3.23
CA ALA A 514 16.17 -22.34 2.50
C ALA A 514 16.79 -23.59 1.87
N LEU A 515 16.04 -24.68 1.86
CA LEU A 515 16.49 -25.98 1.37
C LEU A 515 15.44 -26.56 0.45
N ARG A 516 15.87 -27.21 -0.63
CA ARG A 516 15.00 -27.91 -1.58
C ARG A 516 15.55 -29.30 -1.81
N THR A 517 14.67 -30.31 -1.82
CA THR A 517 15.07 -31.70 -2.09
C THR A 517 15.77 -31.81 -3.45
N GLY A 518 16.89 -32.51 -3.51
CA GLY A 518 17.71 -32.74 -4.70
C GLY A 518 18.58 -31.56 -5.12
N ALA A 519 18.72 -30.50 -4.29
CA ALA A 519 19.62 -29.40 -4.59
C ALA A 519 21.09 -29.80 -4.35
N VAL A 520 21.97 -29.37 -5.26
CA VAL A 520 23.41 -29.67 -5.17
C VAL A 520 24.02 -28.99 -3.94
N GLY A 521 24.73 -29.75 -3.11
CA GLY A 521 25.42 -29.24 -1.93
C GLY A 521 24.57 -29.18 -0.66
N ASN A 522 23.37 -29.76 -0.65
CA ASN A 522 22.61 -29.97 0.58
C ASN A 522 23.38 -30.86 1.56
N ASP A 523 23.26 -30.54 2.85
CA ASP A 523 23.70 -31.45 3.91
C ASP A 523 22.72 -32.64 3.99
N PRO A 524 23.22 -33.90 4.02
CA PRO A 524 22.35 -35.08 4.04
C PRO A 524 21.39 -35.15 5.22
N ALA A 525 21.78 -34.64 6.40
CA ALA A 525 20.92 -34.66 7.57
C ALA A 525 19.78 -33.64 7.45
N GLU A 526 20.09 -32.43 6.96
CA GLU A 526 19.08 -31.38 6.73
C GLU A 526 18.09 -31.79 5.61
N GLU A 527 18.58 -32.43 4.55
CA GLU A 527 17.73 -32.94 3.48
C GLU A 527 16.87 -34.13 3.92
N ALA A 528 17.37 -34.97 4.83
CA ALA A 528 16.58 -36.08 5.38
C ALA A 528 15.31 -35.61 6.08
N VAL A 529 15.31 -34.43 6.72
CA VAL A 529 14.10 -33.85 7.35
C VAL A 529 13.00 -33.61 6.32
N LEU A 530 13.35 -33.07 5.14
CA LEU A 530 12.39 -32.88 4.04
C LEU A 530 11.89 -34.22 3.49
N MET A 531 12.83 -35.12 3.20
CA MET A 531 12.51 -36.39 2.56
C MET A 531 11.63 -37.28 3.44
N VAL A 532 11.91 -37.34 4.74
CA VAL A 532 11.14 -38.11 5.72
C VAL A 532 9.78 -37.45 5.99
N GLY A 533 9.72 -36.12 6.08
CA GLY A 533 8.47 -35.37 6.25
C GLY A 533 7.60 -35.29 4.98
N GLY A 534 8.10 -35.77 3.84
CA GLY A 534 7.40 -35.69 2.56
C GLY A 534 7.32 -34.27 1.98
N TYR A 535 8.21 -33.37 2.40
CA TYR A 535 8.28 -31.99 1.93
C TYR A 535 9.24 -31.86 0.75
N ARG A 536 9.01 -30.88 -0.12
CA ARG A 536 9.87 -30.57 -1.28
C ARG A 536 10.81 -29.40 -1.03
N GLY A 537 10.46 -28.53 -0.09
CA GLY A 537 11.34 -27.48 0.37
C GLY A 537 11.01 -27.02 1.77
N MET A 538 11.95 -26.29 2.36
CA MET A 538 11.74 -25.55 3.60
C MET A 538 12.40 -24.17 3.53
N VAL A 539 11.90 -23.28 4.38
CA VAL A 539 12.63 -22.09 4.82
C VAL A 539 12.67 -22.10 6.34
N ALA A 540 13.85 -21.86 6.89
CA ALA A 540 14.08 -21.88 8.32
C ALA A 540 14.80 -20.61 8.74
N ALA A 541 14.39 -20.05 9.87
CA ALA A 541 15.08 -18.92 10.48
C ALA A 541 14.99 -18.98 12.00
N GLY A 542 16.07 -18.59 12.67
CA GLY A 542 16.16 -18.67 14.11
C GLY A 542 16.85 -17.47 14.74
N GLY A 543 16.98 -17.51 16.05
CA GLY A 543 17.61 -16.48 16.84
C GLY A 543 17.69 -16.86 18.31
N VAL A 544 18.37 -16.02 19.08
CA VAL A 544 18.55 -16.19 20.52
C VAL A 544 17.92 -15.04 21.29
N ASN A 545 17.35 -15.36 22.44
CA ASN A 545 16.99 -14.39 23.47
C ASN A 545 17.53 -14.89 24.83
N PRO A 546 17.40 -14.12 25.93
CA PRO A 546 17.87 -14.56 27.25
C PRO A 546 17.31 -15.91 27.74
N ALA A 547 16.18 -16.38 27.20
CA ALA A 547 15.60 -17.67 27.56
C ALA A 547 16.17 -18.85 26.77
N GLY A 548 16.87 -18.63 25.64
CA GLY A 548 17.49 -19.69 24.85
C GLY A 548 17.47 -19.42 23.34
N GLY A 549 17.78 -20.47 22.57
CA GLY A 549 17.71 -20.46 21.11
C GLY A 549 16.35 -20.89 20.60
N TRP A 550 15.91 -20.31 19.49
CA TRP A 550 14.63 -20.58 18.85
C TRP A 550 14.80 -20.75 17.34
N LEU A 551 13.97 -21.58 16.74
CA LEU A 551 13.92 -21.82 15.30
C LEU A 551 12.47 -21.86 14.83
N VAL A 552 12.18 -21.21 13.70
CA VAL A 552 10.91 -21.32 12.99
C VAL A 552 11.18 -21.91 11.60
N GLU A 553 10.43 -22.94 11.25
CA GLU A 553 10.56 -23.68 10.00
C GLU A 553 9.21 -23.67 9.27
N LEU A 554 9.20 -23.34 7.98
CA LEU A 554 8.03 -23.42 7.11
C LEU A 554 8.33 -24.41 5.99
N PHE A 555 7.40 -25.34 5.73
CA PHE A 555 7.57 -26.42 4.76
C PHE A 555 6.68 -26.22 3.53
N ALA A 556 7.18 -26.59 2.35
CA ALA A 556 6.50 -26.49 1.07
C ALA A 556 6.46 -27.83 0.30
N ASP A 557 5.45 -27.97 -0.56
CA ASP A 557 5.34 -29.01 -1.57
C ASP A 557 5.64 -28.44 -2.98
N GLU A 558 5.37 -29.20 -4.05
CA GLU A 558 5.57 -28.72 -5.43
C GLU A 558 4.62 -27.59 -5.84
N ALA A 559 3.44 -27.51 -5.23
CA ALA A 559 2.44 -26.49 -5.53
C ALA A 559 2.73 -25.15 -4.83
N THR A 560 3.51 -25.16 -3.75
CA THR A 560 3.74 -23.98 -2.87
C THR A 560 5.18 -23.45 -2.92
N LEU A 561 6.03 -23.97 -3.80
CA LEU A 561 7.36 -23.39 -4.11
C LEU A 561 7.16 -22.11 -4.94
N PRO A 562 7.77 -20.96 -4.57
CA PRO A 562 9.17 -20.85 -4.16
C PRO A 562 9.40 -20.10 -2.81
N LEU A 563 9.73 -20.82 -1.74
CA LEU A 563 10.04 -20.23 -0.41
C LEU A 563 11.46 -19.63 -0.28
N GLY A 564 12.33 -19.77 -1.29
CA GLY A 564 13.75 -19.40 -1.17
C GLY A 564 14.01 -17.90 -0.95
N GLN A 565 13.15 -17.04 -1.50
CA GLN A 565 13.32 -15.59 -1.43
C GLN A 565 12.88 -14.98 -0.09
N VAL A 566 12.17 -15.74 0.74
CA VAL A 566 11.59 -15.22 2.00
C VAL A 566 12.44 -15.50 3.24
N ALA A 567 13.54 -16.26 3.14
CA ALA A 567 14.38 -16.59 4.30
C ALA A 567 14.88 -15.35 5.08
N PRO A 568 15.36 -14.27 4.43
CA PRO A 568 15.76 -13.06 5.14
C PRO A 568 14.58 -12.36 5.84
N ALA A 569 13.40 -12.36 5.21
CA ALA A 569 12.19 -11.77 5.78
C ALA A 569 11.62 -12.61 6.94
N LEU A 570 11.71 -13.94 6.87
CA LEU A 570 11.33 -14.80 7.99
C LEU A 570 12.28 -14.59 9.18
N ARG A 571 13.59 -14.53 8.94
CA ARG A 571 14.61 -14.24 9.96
C ARG A 571 14.35 -12.95 10.70
N ALA A 572 14.02 -11.92 9.93
CA ALA A 572 13.63 -10.62 10.41
C ALA A 572 12.44 -10.66 11.35
N LEU A 573 11.37 -11.35 10.94
CA LEU A 573 10.16 -11.51 11.75
C LEU A 573 10.42 -12.32 13.03
N VAL A 574 11.25 -13.36 12.94
CA VAL A 574 11.70 -14.14 14.11
C VAL A 574 12.49 -13.24 15.06
N ALA A 575 13.42 -12.41 14.57
CA ALA A 575 14.16 -11.47 15.40
C ALA A 575 13.24 -10.47 16.12
N VAL A 576 12.23 -9.93 15.42
CA VAL A 576 11.21 -9.05 16.02
C VAL A 576 10.45 -9.78 17.13
N ALA A 577 9.98 -11.00 16.88
CA ALA A 577 9.28 -11.80 17.88
C ALA A 577 10.17 -12.11 19.10
N LEU A 578 11.48 -12.27 18.92
CA LEU A 578 12.43 -12.53 20.00
C LEU A 578 12.82 -11.29 20.81
N ALA A 579 12.62 -10.08 20.29
CA ALA A 579 12.99 -8.82 20.95
C ALA A 579 12.06 -8.43 22.12
N GLY A 580 10.85 -9.01 22.20
CA GLY A 580 9.94 -8.82 23.34
C GLY A 580 10.39 -9.55 24.63
N PRO A 581 9.60 -9.50 25.72
CA PRO A 581 9.92 -10.18 26.97
C PRO A 581 10.25 -11.66 26.76
N ALA A 582 11.42 -12.07 27.24
CA ALA A 582 11.94 -13.42 27.04
C ALA A 582 11.34 -14.41 28.04
N SER A 583 10.98 -15.59 27.56
CA SER A 583 10.34 -16.67 28.33
C SER A 583 10.66 -18.01 27.69
N PRO A 584 10.93 -19.08 28.48
CA PRO A 584 11.00 -20.43 27.96
C PRO A 584 9.61 -20.92 27.51
N PRO A 585 9.52 -22.00 26.71
CA PRO A 585 8.22 -22.60 26.40
C PRO A 585 7.52 -23.07 27.70
N PRO A 586 6.18 -22.99 27.78
CA PRO A 586 5.43 -23.52 28.92
C PRO A 586 5.66 -25.03 29.02
N SER A 587 5.90 -25.49 30.25
CA SER A 587 6.14 -26.89 30.61
C SER A 587 4.92 -27.77 30.52
#